data_AF-W0DQW7-F1
#
_entry.id   AF-W0DQW7-F1
#
_cell.length_a   1.000
_cell.length_b   1.000
_cell.length_c   1.000
_cell.angle_alpha   90.00
_cell.angle_beta   90.00
_cell.angle_gamma   90.00
#
_symmetry.space_group_name_H-M   'P 1'
#
loop_
_entity.id
_entity.type
_entity.pdbx_description
1 polymer ?
#
loop_
_entity_poly.entity_id
_entity_poly.type
_entity_poly.pdbx_seq_one_letter_code
_entity_poly.pdbx_strand_id
1 'polypeptide(L)'
;MADQQFKIDAGNKFLMVVSVLALAGAVAFLAYHLVSFLGQVSLGERDPAPAVTETVDQRIAPVGRVEVAAVDEDAAPSEPRPASEVYQSVCAACHDTGAAGAPKTSDTDEWRARLDDKGLETLVAHAIDGFQAMPARGGDPNLSDDEVTASVNYMLSEAGVVDVDAPVEVAAADEEADAPEAVPADGDAERGQERYATCVSCHGAEGEGSGIFPKIAGQSAEYIAERLSQYRAGETVGPNTPLMAPHASALSDDAIADLAAYVATLGEPADDPAVEDEAAVEDEPAPEAEPAAAGDVERGQERYATCVSCHGAEGEGSGIFPKIAGQSAEYIAERLSQYRAGETVGPNTPLMAPHASALSDEAIADLAVYVATLGEPADDPAVEDEAAVEDEPAPEAEPVAAGDAERGQQRYATCVSCHGPEGQGMGIFPKIAGQSAEYIAERLSQYRAGETVGPNTPLMAPHASALSDEAIADLAAYVASF
;
A
#
# COMPACT_ATOMS: atom_id res chain seq x y z
N MET A 1 25.61 42.58 -82.87
CA MET A 1 26.27 41.97 -81.71
C MET A 1 26.57 40.53 -82.09
N ALA A 2 27.83 40.23 -82.42
CA ALA A 2 28.22 38.97 -83.02
C ALA A 2 28.34 37.88 -81.94
N ASP A 3 27.66 36.77 -82.21
CA ASP A 3 27.62 35.55 -81.43
C ASP A 3 29.02 34.91 -81.42
N GLN A 4 29.77 35.09 -80.32
CA GLN A 4 31.07 34.45 -80.16
C GLN A 4 30.85 33.01 -79.67
N GLN A 5 30.80 32.08 -80.63
CA GLN A 5 30.95 30.66 -80.36
C GLN A 5 32.29 30.42 -79.64
N PHE A 6 32.21 30.13 -78.34
CA PHE A 6 33.34 29.66 -77.54
C PHE A 6 33.79 28.30 -78.09
N LYS A 7 34.78 28.31 -79.00
CA LYS A 7 35.45 27.09 -79.46
C LYS A 7 36.29 26.57 -78.31
N ILE A 8 35.78 25.54 -77.63
CA ILE A 8 36.57 24.77 -76.68
C ILE A 8 37.59 23.96 -77.48
N ASP A 9 38.82 24.45 -77.55
CA ASP A 9 39.93 23.75 -78.19
C ASP A 9 40.15 22.37 -77.54
N ALA A 10 40.71 21.43 -78.31
CA ALA A 10 40.87 20.04 -77.88
C ALA A 10 41.58 19.88 -76.52
N GLY A 11 42.49 20.81 -76.18
CA GLY A 11 43.15 20.88 -74.87
C GLY A 11 42.20 21.18 -73.71
N ASN A 12 41.24 22.11 -73.89
CA ASN A 12 40.26 22.41 -72.85
C ASN A 12 39.22 21.30 -72.68
N LYS A 13 38.88 20.59 -73.76
CA LYS A 13 38.03 19.39 -73.67
C LYS A 13 38.72 18.28 -72.88
N PHE A 14 40.02 18.08 -73.11
CA PHE A 14 40.82 17.12 -72.35
C PHE A 14 40.89 17.49 -70.86
N LEU A 15 41.19 18.76 -70.54
CA LEU A 15 41.21 19.24 -69.14
C LEU A 15 39.85 19.13 -68.46
N MET A 16 38.75 19.41 -69.17
CA MET A 16 37.40 19.26 -68.62
C MET A 16 37.09 17.79 -68.29
N VAL A 17 37.43 16.86 -69.18
CA VAL A 17 37.24 15.41 -68.94
C VAL A 17 38.07 14.94 -67.75
N VAL A 18 39.35 15.34 -67.67
CA VAL A 18 40.22 14.99 -66.55
C VAL A 18 39.69 15.55 -65.23
N SER A 19 39.18 16.79 -65.23
CA SER A 19 38.61 17.41 -64.04
C SER A 19 37.32 16.72 -63.57
N VAL A 20 36.45 16.32 -64.50
CA VAL A 20 35.23 15.57 -64.19
C VAL A 20 35.56 14.18 -63.62
N LEU A 21 36.56 13.50 -64.19
CA LEU A 21 37.01 12.19 -63.68
C LEU A 21 37.66 12.31 -62.30
N ALA A 22 38.45 13.36 -62.06
CA ALA A 22 39.04 13.63 -60.74
C ALA A 22 37.97 13.93 -59.68
N LEU A 23 36.96 14.73 -60.04
CA LEU A 23 35.82 15.03 -59.16
C LEU A 23 35.02 13.75 -58.85
N ALA A 24 34.72 12.94 -59.85
CA ALA A 24 34.01 11.68 -59.67
C ALA A 24 34.80 10.71 -58.78
N GLY A 25 36.12 10.65 -58.95
CA GLY A 25 37.01 9.86 -58.08
C GLY A 25 37.01 10.34 -56.63
N ALA A 26 37.06 11.66 -56.41
CA ALA A 26 37.01 12.24 -55.07
C ALA A 26 35.67 11.98 -54.37
N VAL A 27 34.55 12.09 -55.09
CA VAL A 27 33.21 11.79 -54.56
C VAL A 27 33.08 10.30 -54.21
N ALA A 28 33.58 9.40 -55.07
CA ALA A 28 33.56 7.97 -54.80
C ALA A 28 34.43 7.60 -53.57
N PHE A 29 35.59 8.24 -53.42
CA PHE A 29 36.47 8.07 -52.27
C PHE A 29 35.81 8.55 -50.97
N LEU A 30 35.18 9.72 -50.98
CA LEU A 30 34.44 10.24 -49.83
C LEU A 30 33.23 9.37 -49.48
N ALA A 31 32.49 8.88 -50.47
CA ALA A 31 31.37 7.97 -50.24
C ALA A 31 31.83 6.63 -49.65
N TYR A 32 32.94 6.06 -50.17
CA TYR A 32 33.53 4.85 -49.61
C TYR A 32 33.94 5.04 -48.15
N HIS A 33 34.61 6.14 -47.82
CA HIS A 33 35.01 6.42 -46.45
C HIS A 33 33.84 6.77 -45.53
N LEU A 34 32.80 7.43 -46.03
CA LEU A 34 31.57 7.67 -45.28
C LEU A 34 30.85 6.36 -44.97
N VAL A 35 30.68 5.46 -45.94
CA VAL A 35 30.09 4.12 -45.71
C VAL A 35 30.97 3.31 -44.75
N SER A 36 32.29 3.36 -44.89
CA SER A 36 33.21 2.66 -43.97
C SER A 36 33.11 3.21 -42.54
N PHE A 37 33.04 4.54 -42.40
CA PHE A 37 32.89 5.22 -41.12
C PHE A 37 31.53 4.95 -40.50
N LEU A 38 30.44 5.00 -41.26
CA LEU A 38 29.10 4.65 -40.80
C LEU A 38 29.01 3.17 -40.38
N GLY A 39 29.73 2.27 -41.05
CA GLY A 39 29.90 0.89 -40.60
C GLY A 39 30.65 0.75 -39.27
N GLN A 40 31.57 1.66 -38.96
CA GLN A 40 32.24 1.73 -37.66
C GLN A 40 31.41 2.43 -36.57
N VAL A 41 30.43 3.26 -36.97
CA VAL A 41 29.57 4.08 -36.09
C VAL A 41 28.21 3.40 -35.82
N SER A 42 28.05 2.10 -36.16
CA SER A 42 26.87 1.34 -35.73
C SER A 42 26.76 1.34 -34.21
N LEU A 43 25.83 2.15 -33.70
CA LEU A 43 25.27 2.05 -32.36
C LEU A 43 24.25 0.89 -32.38
N GLY A 44 24.61 -0.23 -31.75
CA GLY A 44 23.80 -1.46 -31.60
C GLY A 44 23.91 -2.39 -32.83
N GLU A 45 24.12 -3.71 -32.75
CA GLU A 45 24.21 -4.67 -31.65
C GLU A 45 25.66 -5.20 -31.55
N ARG A 46 26.24 -5.21 -30.34
CA ARG A 46 27.36 -6.14 -30.09
C ARG A 46 26.73 -7.51 -29.82
N ASP A 47 26.94 -8.46 -30.72
CA ASP A 47 26.77 -9.87 -30.37
C ASP A 47 27.64 -10.14 -29.13
N PRO A 48 27.05 -10.58 -28.00
CA PRO A 48 27.85 -10.96 -26.84
C PRO A 48 28.75 -12.12 -27.24
N ALA A 49 30.05 -12.02 -26.92
CA ALA A 49 30.99 -13.11 -27.13
C ALA A 49 30.43 -14.40 -26.51
N PRO A 50 30.67 -15.59 -27.12
CA PRO A 50 30.03 -16.86 -26.72
C PRO A 50 30.26 -17.26 -25.26
N ALA A 51 31.25 -16.66 -24.58
CA ALA A 51 31.50 -16.87 -23.15
C ALA A 51 30.54 -16.10 -22.22
N VAL A 52 29.86 -15.05 -22.70
CA VAL A 52 28.97 -14.22 -21.87
C VAL A 52 27.56 -14.81 -21.83
N THR A 53 27.07 -15.39 -22.93
CA THR A 53 25.74 -16.00 -22.99
C THR A 53 25.64 -17.23 -22.08
N GLU A 54 26.67 -18.07 -22.02
CA GLU A 54 26.68 -19.26 -21.16
C GLU A 54 26.65 -18.90 -19.66
N THR A 55 27.28 -17.79 -19.26
CA THR A 55 27.25 -17.29 -17.88
C THR A 55 25.96 -16.58 -17.51
N VAL A 56 25.23 -16.03 -18.48
CA VAL A 56 23.92 -15.42 -18.23
C VAL A 56 22.87 -16.52 -18.13
N ASP A 57 22.83 -17.47 -19.07
CA ASP A 57 21.87 -18.58 -19.07
C ASP A 57 21.95 -19.45 -17.80
N GLN A 58 23.15 -19.66 -17.25
CA GLN A 58 23.31 -20.34 -15.95
C GLN A 58 22.86 -19.52 -14.74
N ARG A 59 22.82 -18.18 -14.84
CA ARG A 59 22.41 -17.26 -13.76
C ARG A 59 20.91 -16.94 -13.77
N ILE A 60 20.25 -17.06 -14.93
CA ILE A 60 18.78 -17.00 -15.05
C ILE A 60 18.13 -18.39 -15.11
N ALA A 61 18.93 -19.46 -15.03
CA ALA A 61 18.40 -20.81 -14.84
C ALA A 61 17.65 -20.87 -13.49
N PRO A 62 16.38 -21.31 -13.48
CA PRO A 62 15.60 -21.39 -12.24
C PRO A 62 16.28 -22.34 -11.26
N VAL A 63 16.66 -21.82 -10.09
CA VAL A 63 17.30 -22.58 -8.99
C VAL A 63 16.32 -23.46 -8.21
N GLY A 64 15.05 -23.44 -8.61
CA GLY A 64 13.98 -24.30 -8.13
C GLY A 64 12.76 -24.15 -9.03
N ARG A 65 12.04 -25.25 -9.25
CA ARG A 65 10.74 -25.22 -9.92
C ARG A 65 9.68 -25.10 -8.84
N VAL A 66 8.94 -23.99 -8.84
CA VAL A 66 7.66 -23.94 -8.11
C VAL A 66 6.66 -24.71 -8.96
N GLU A 67 6.35 -25.93 -8.55
CA GLU A 67 5.12 -26.57 -9.01
C GLU A 67 4.00 -25.98 -8.18
N VAL A 68 3.37 -24.94 -8.72
CA VAL A 68 2.01 -24.59 -8.28
C VAL A 68 1.15 -25.71 -8.84
N ALA A 69 0.82 -26.69 -8.00
CA ALA A 69 -0.28 -27.57 -8.32
C ALA A 69 -1.47 -26.65 -8.65
N ALA A 70 -2.10 -26.87 -9.80
CA ALA A 70 -3.43 -26.32 -9.99
C ALA A 70 -4.22 -26.75 -8.76
N VAL A 71 -4.84 -25.79 -8.08
CA VAL A 71 -5.81 -26.11 -7.05
C VAL A 71 -6.86 -26.91 -7.81
N ASP A 72 -6.85 -28.22 -7.61
CA ASP A 72 -7.92 -29.07 -8.07
C ASP A 72 -9.11 -28.51 -7.29
N GLU A 73 -10.01 -27.80 -7.95
CA GLU A 73 -11.24 -27.28 -7.35
C GLU A 73 -12.12 -28.44 -6.82
N ASP A 74 -11.73 -29.69 -7.14
CA ASP A 74 -12.28 -30.96 -6.69
C ASP A 74 -11.32 -31.77 -5.77
N ALA A 75 -10.22 -31.22 -5.28
CA ALA A 75 -9.39 -31.90 -4.27
C ALA A 75 -10.15 -31.93 -2.94
N ALA A 76 -10.48 -33.14 -2.49
CA ALA A 76 -11.02 -33.37 -1.15
C ALA A 76 -10.11 -32.68 -0.11
N PRO A 77 -10.67 -32.02 0.92
CA PRO A 77 -9.89 -31.30 1.91
C PRO A 77 -8.84 -32.23 2.50
N SER A 78 -7.58 -31.77 2.51
CA SER A 78 -6.49 -32.46 3.20
C SER A 78 -6.90 -32.69 4.65
N GLU A 79 -6.77 -33.93 5.13
CA GLU A 79 -7.13 -34.25 6.52
C GLU A 79 -6.42 -33.28 7.50
N PRO A 80 -7.13 -32.73 8.50
CA PRO A 80 -6.55 -31.81 9.47
C PRO A 80 -5.33 -32.44 10.16
N ARG A 81 -4.27 -31.66 10.35
CA ARG A 81 -3.07 -32.16 11.04
C ARG A 81 -3.38 -32.46 12.51
N PRO A 82 -2.62 -33.38 13.15
CA PRO A 82 -2.76 -33.62 14.58
C PRO A 82 -2.52 -32.35 15.41
N ALA A 83 -3.37 -32.12 16.42
CA ALA A 83 -3.29 -30.94 17.29
C ALA A 83 -1.93 -30.75 17.97
N SER A 84 -1.27 -31.84 18.37
CA SER A 84 0.06 -31.78 18.99
C SER A 84 1.14 -31.35 18.00
N GLU A 85 1.00 -31.66 16.71
CA GLU A 85 1.93 -31.21 15.66
C GLU A 85 1.76 -29.71 15.37
N VAL A 86 0.51 -29.26 15.29
CA VAL A 86 0.18 -27.84 15.13
C VAL A 86 0.68 -27.03 16.34
N TYR A 87 0.41 -27.49 17.56
CA TYR A 87 0.90 -26.84 18.78
C TYR A 87 2.42 -26.69 18.78
N GLN A 88 3.16 -27.76 18.48
CA GLN A 88 4.63 -27.72 18.51
C GLN A 88 5.24 -26.81 17.44
N SER A 89 4.60 -26.70 16.27
CA SER A 89 5.11 -25.91 15.16
C SER A 89 4.75 -24.42 15.25
N VAL A 90 3.61 -24.07 15.86
CA VAL A 90 3.07 -22.70 15.85
C VAL A 90 2.97 -22.08 17.24
N CYS A 91 2.51 -22.84 18.25
CA CYS A 91 2.10 -22.27 19.53
C CYS A 91 3.18 -22.36 20.63
N ALA A 92 3.97 -23.45 20.62
CA ALA A 92 4.88 -23.82 21.71
C ALA A 92 5.95 -22.76 22.02
N ALA A 93 6.45 -22.05 21.00
CA ALA A 93 7.49 -21.03 21.18
C ALA A 93 7.13 -19.99 22.24
N CYS A 94 5.86 -19.59 22.28
CA CYS A 94 5.35 -18.62 23.25
C CYS A 94 4.71 -19.30 24.47
N HIS A 95 3.90 -20.34 24.27
CA HIS A 95 3.10 -20.94 25.35
C HIS A 95 3.85 -21.95 26.23
N ASP A 96 5.02 -22.45 25.82
CA ASP A 96 5.87 -23.24 26.74
C ASP A 96 6.64 -22.32 27.69
N THR A 97 7.09 -21.17 27.18
CA THR A 97 8.05 -20.29 27.87
C THR A 97 7.37 -19.12 28.58
N GLY A 98 6.17 -18.75 28.15
CA GLY A 98 5.45 -17.53 28.52
C GLY A 98 5.98 -16.27 27.83
N ALA A 99 6.58 -16.42 26.63
CA ALA A 99 7.07 -15.28 25.85
C ALA A 99 5.94 -14.28 25.57
N ALA A 100 6.28 -12.99 25.54
CA ALA A 100 5.32 -11.89 25.35
C ALA A 100 4.13 -11.87 26.34
N GLY A 101 4.27 -12.54 27.51
CA GLY A 101 3.19 -12.64 28.50
C GLY A 101 2.16 -13.74 28.18
N ALA A 102 2.49 -14.67 27.27
CA ALA A 102 1.63 -15.79 26.97
C ALA A 102 1.39 -16.68 28.21
N PRO A 103 0.15 -17.15 28.45
CA PRO A 103 -0.14 -18.11 29.52
C PRO A 103 0.60 -19.42 29.25
N LYS A 104 1.29 -19.94 30.26
CA LYS A 104 2.10 -21.14 30.11
C LYS A 104 1.24 -22.38 30.15
N THR A 105 1.37 -23.30 29.20
CA THR A 105 0.63 -24.58 29.22
C THR A 105 0.88 -25.40 30.48
N SER A 106 2.03 -25.20 31.14
CA SER A 106 2.34 -25.84 32.43
C SER A 106 1.63 -25.23 33.65
N ASP A 107 0.93 -24.10 33.53
CA ASP A 107 0.23 -23.44 34.64
C ASP A 107 -1.25 -23.82 34.71
N THR A 108 -1.53 -24.94 35.36
CA THR A 108 -2.87 -25.53 35.50
C THR A 108 -3.89 -24.62 36.18
N ASP A 109 -3.49 -23.85 37.20
CA ASP A 109 -4.42 -22.99 37.93
C ASP A 109 -4.78 -21.76 37.09
N GLU A 110 -3.80 -21.24 36.35
CA GLU A 110 -3.98 -20.13 35.42
C GLU A 110 -4.95 -20.47 34.28
N TRP A 111 -4.84 -21.67 33.70
CA TRP A 111 -5.75 -22.13 32.64
C TRP A 111 -7.14 -22.47 33.16
N ARG A 112 -7.25 -23.03 34.37
CA ARG A 112 -8.57 -23.31 34.97
C ARG A 112 -9.34 -22.02 35.23
N ALA A 113 -8.69 -21.01 35.80
CA ALA A 113 -9.32 -19.71 36.03
C ALA A 113 -9.78 -19.05 34.72
N ARG A 114 -8.98 -19.15 33.65
CA ARG A 114 -9.35 -18.64 32.31
C ARG A 114 -10.54 -19.38 31.73
N LEU A 115 -10.53 -20.71 31.81
CA LEU A 115 -11.63 -21.53 31.31
C LEU A 115 -12.92 -21.25 32.07
N ASP A 116 -12.87 -21.13 33.40
CA ASP A 116 -14.03 -20.82 34.24
C ASP A 116 -14.58 -19.40 34.00
N ASP A 117 -13.72 -18.40 33.76
CA ASP A 117 -14.12 -17.00 33.58
C ASP A 117 -14.56 -16.68 32.14
N LYS A 118 -13.93 -17.31 31.13
CA LYS A 118 -14.13 -16.97 29.72
C LYS A 118 -14.88 -18.03 28.91
N GLY A 119 -14.83 -19.30 29.32
CA GLY A 119 -15.35 -20.41 28.52
C GLY A 119 -14.41 -20.83 27.40
N LEU A 120 -14.59 -22.05 26.90
CA LEU A 120 -13.75 -22.66 25.86
C LEU A 120 -13.88 -21.90 24.53
N GLU A 121 -15.11 -21.51 24.20
CA GLU A 121 -15.47 -20.82 22.97
C GLU A 121 -14.70 -19.51 22.83
N THR A 122 -14.62 -18.73 23.91
CA THR A 122 -13.85 -17.48 23.93
C THR A 122 -12.35 -17.72 23.79
N LEU A 123 -11.81 -18.78 24.40
CA LEU A 123 -10.38 -19.12 24.27
C LEU A 123 -10.04 -19.54 22.84
N VAL A 124 -10.91 -20.30 22.20
CA VAL A 124 -10.79 -20.69 20.78
C VAL A 124 -10.91 -19.46 19.88
N ALA A 125 -11.89 -18.59 20.10
CA ALA A 125 -12.06 -17.36 19.33
C ALA A 125 -10.81 -16.46 19.43
N HIS A 126 -10.29 -16.24 20.65
CA HIS A 126 -9.04 -15.50 20.83
C HIS A 126 -7.84 -16.13 20.10
N ALA A 127 -7.77 -17.46 20.02
CA ALA A 127 -6.71 -18.15 19.29
C ALA A 127 -6.85 -18.01 17.76
N ILE A 128 -8.08 -18.02 17.24
CA ILE A 128 -8.37 -17.84 15.81
C ILE A 128 -8.14 -16.38 15.40
N ASP A 129 -8.73 -15.44 16.14
CA ASP A 129 -8.77 -14.01 15.78
C ASP A 129 -7.55 -13.22 16.25
N GLY A 130 -6.78 -13.81 17.18
CA GLY A 130 -5.68 -13.13 17.86
C GLY A 130 -6.18 -12.35 19.06
N PHE A 131 -5.32 -12.22 20.07
CA PHE A 131 -5.67 -11.54 21.31
C PHE A 131 -4.43 -10.94 21.97
N GLN A 132 -4.47 -9.63 22.20
CA GLN A 132 -3.35 -8.87 22.78
C GLN A 132 -2.06 -9.05 21.97
N ALA A 133 -1.02 -9.62 22.58
CA ALA A 133 0.26 -9.90 21.91
C ALA A 133 0.24 -11.22 21.13
N MET A 134 -0.83 -12.01 21.22
CA MET A 134 -0.99 -13.26 20.47
C MET A 134 -1.57 -12.96 19.08
N PRO A 135 -0.84 -13.25 17.98
CA PRO A 135 -1.34 -13.05 16.63
C PRO A 135 -2.48 -14.03 16.30
N ALA A 136 -3.34 -13.65 15.35
CA ALA A 136 -4.38 -14.51 14.80
C ALA A 136 -3.81 -15.84 14.32
N ARG A 137 -4.47 -16.95 14.68
CA ARG A 137 -4.05 -18.32 14.39
C ARG A 137 -2.59 -18.62 14.81
N GLY A 138 -2.11 -17.99 15.88
CA GLY A 138 -0.71 -18.13 16.32
C GLY A 138 0.32 -17.61 15.30
N GLY A 139 -0.11 -16.83 14.30
CA GLY A 139 0.74 -16.26 13.25
C GLY A 139 0.83 -17.09 11.97
N ASP A 140 0.18 -18.25 11.89
CA ASP A 140 0.09 -19.03 10.65
C ASP A 140 -1.30 -18.87 10.01
N PRO A 141 -1.43 -18.07 8.93
CA PRO A 141 -2.71 -17.83 8.26
C PRO A 141 -3.26 -19.07 7.55
N ASN A 142 -2.50 -20.16 7.43
CA ASN A 142 -2.93 -21.39 6.74
C ASN A 142 -3.60 -22.40 7.67
N LEU A 143 -3.61 -22.17 8.99
CA LEU A 143 -4.31 -23.05 9.92
C LEU A 143 -5.82 -22.93 9.73
N SER A 144 -6.52 -24.07 9.64
CA SER A 144 -7.99 -24.06 9.67
C SER A 144 -8.52 -23.79 11.09
N ASP A 145 -9.78 -23.37 11.20
CA ASP A 145 -10.44 -23.18 12.51
C ASP A 145 -10.47 -24.48 13.32
N ASP A 146 -10.64 -25.61 12.65
CA ASP A 146 -10.61 -26.94 13.26
C ASP A 146 -9.23 -27.26 13.83
N GLU A 147 -8.15 -26.93 13.11
CA GLU A 147 -6.78 -27.14 13.58
C GLU A 147 -6.44 -26.24 14.79
N VAL A 148 -6.91 -24.99 14.80
CA VAL A 148 -6.72 -24.07 15.92
C VAL A 148 -7.54 -24.55 17.14
N THR A 149 -8.80 -24.91 16.93
CA THR A 149 -9.68 -25.43 17.98
C THR A 149 -9.12 -26.69 18.60
N ALA A 150 -8.64 -27.63 17.78
CA ALA A 150 -8.02 -28.86 18.26
C ALA A 150 -6.74 -28.56 19.06
N SER A 151 -5.96 -27.56 18.65
CA SER A 151 -4.74 -27.13 19.34
C SER A 151 -5.03 -26.46 20.70
N VAL A 152 -6.07 -25.65 20.80
CA VAL A 152 -6.52 -25.08 22.09
C VAL A 152 -6.97 -26.18 23.05
N ASN A 153 -7.73 -27.17 22.56
CA ASN A 153 -8.12 -28.32 23.36
C ASN A 153 -6.92 -29.16 23.82
N TYR A 154 -5.92 -29.34 22.94
CA TYR A 154 -4.66 -29.98 23.29
C TYR A 154 -3.93 -29.23 24.41
N MET A 155 -3.83 -27.90 24.33
CA MET A 155 -3.22 -27.08 25.37
C MET A 155 -3.92 -27.19 26.73
N LEU A 156 -5.26 -27.17 26.73
CA LEU A 156 -6.05 -27.34 27.94
C LEU A 156 -5.89 -28.75 28.53
N SER A 157 -5.67 -29.74 27.67
CA SER A 157 -5.37 -31.10 28.12
C SER A 157 -3.97 -31.22 28.73
N GLU A 158 -2.95 -30.66 28.09
CA GLU A 158 -1.58 -30.60 28.63
C GLU A 158 -1.52 -29.81 29.94
N ALA A 159 -2.35 -28.78 30.08
CA ALA A 159 -2.53 -28.03 31.32
C ALA A 159 -3.29 -28.82 32.41
N GLY A 160 -3.85 -29.98 32.09
CA GLY A 160 -4.59 -30.84 33.02
C GLY A 160 -5.93 -30.23 33.47
N VAL A 161 -6.54 -29.40 32.62
CA VAL A 161 -7.85 -28.77 32.90
C VAL A 161 -9.01 -29.40 32.13
N VAL A 162 -8.74 -30.16 31.05
CA VAL A 162 -9.71 -31.01 30.35
C VAL A 162 -9.13 -32.39 30.02
N ASP A 163 -9.97 -33.43 29.96
CA ASP A 163 -9.59 -34.80 29.53
C ASP A 163 -10.04 -35.01 28.07
N VAL A 164 -9.10 -35.26 27.15
CA VAL A 164 -9.35 -35.33 25.68
C VAL A 164 -9.53 -36.75 25.12
N ASP A 165 -10.05 -37.69 25.92
CA ASP A 165 -10.45 -39.02 25.43
C ASP A 165 -11.95 -39.13 25.06
N ALA A 166 -12.68 -38.00 24.98
CA ALA A 166 -14.06 -37.97 24.49
C ALA A 166 -14.10 -37.60 23.00
N PRO A 167 -14.70 -38.42 22.11
CA PRO A 167 -14.94 -38.03 20.72
C PRO A 167 -15.84 -36.78 20.69
N VAL A 168 -15.45 -35.78 19.91
CA VAL A 168 -16.31 -34.63 19.62
C VAL A 168 -17.44 -35.11 18.70
N GLU A 169 -18.56 -35.51 19.29
CA GLU A 169 -19.83 -35.56 18.55
C GLU A 169 -20.38 -34.14 18.47
N VAL A 170 -20.51 -33.65 17.24
CA VAL A 170 -21.29 -32.46 16.89
C VAL A 170 -22.77 -32.71 17.25
N ALA A 171 -23.15 -32.34 18.47
CA ALA A 171 -24.55 -32.31 18.87
C ALA A 171 -25.12 -30.92 18.60
N ALA A 172 -25.94 -30.83 17.55
CA ALA A 172 -26.92 -29.77 17.39
C ALA A 172 -27.99 -29.86 18.50
N ALA A 173 -28.36 -28.72 19.08
CA ALA A 173 -29.73 -28.24 19.29
C ALA A 173 -29.85 -27.30 20.50
N ASP A 174 -30.49 -26.15 20.25
CA ASP A 174 -31.50 -25.47 21.07
C ASP A 174 -31.23 -25.24 22.57
N GLU A 175 -30.99 -23.99 22.97
CA GLU A 175 -31.99 -23.19 23.72
C GLU A 175 -31.53 -21.74 23.93
N GLU A 176 -32.53 -20.87 23.96
CA GLU A 176 -32.48 -19.42 23.87
C GLU A 176 -31.75 -18.73 25.03
N ALA A 177 -30.85 -17.82 24.67
CA ALA A 177 -30.49 -16.66 25.48
C ALA A 177 -30.83 -15.42 24.65
N ASP A 178 -31.66 -14.54 25.23
CA ASP A 178 -32.25 -13.31 24.69
C ASP A 178 -31.35 -12.64 23.62
N ALA A 179 -31.69 -12.87 22.35
CA ALA A 179 -31.07 -12.20 21.22
C ALA A 179 -31.46 -10.72 21.24
N PRO A 180 -30.54 -9.77 20.98
CA PRO A 180 -30.90 -8.37 20.86
C PRO A 180 -31.98 -8.23 19.77
N GLU A 181 -33.09 -7.58 20.13
CA GLU A 181 -34.26 -7.41 19.27
C GLU A 181 -33.82 -6.84 17.92
N ALA A 182 -34.07 -7.60 16.84
CA ALA A 182 -33.66 -7.20 15.50
C ALA A 182 -34.30 -5.86 15.15
N VAL A 183 -33.45 -4.88 14.77
CA VAL A 183 -33.91 -3.56 14.35
C VAL A 183 -34.79 -3.73 13.09
N PRO A 184 -36.04 -3.22 13.09
CA PRO A 184 -36.90 -3.33 11.92
C PRO A 184 -36.30 -2.58 10.72
N ALA A 185 -36.44 -3.17 9.53
CA ALA A 185 -35.86 -2.68 8.28
C ALA A 185 -36.71 -1.57 7.60
N ASP A 186 -37.46 -0.80 8.38
CA ASP A 186 -38.37 0.26 7.92
C ASP A 186 -37.75 1.67 7.95
N GLY A 187 -36.43 1.74 7.79
CA GLY A 187 -35.68 3.00 7.75
C GLY A 187 -35.94 3.85 6.50
N ASP A 188 -35.43 5.07 6.53
CA ASP A 188 -35.55 6.05 5.45
C ASP A 188 -34.28 6.06 4.59
N ALA A 189 -34.44 5.76 3.30
CA ALA A 189 -33.33 5.68 2.36
C ALA A 189 -32.65 7.04 2.10
N GLU A 190 -33.35 8.18 2.16
CA GLU A 190 -32.75 9.51 1.98
C GLU A 190 -31.83 9.82 3.17
N ARG A 191 -32.29 9.56 4.40
CA ARG A 191 -31.44 9.72 5.59
C ARG A 191 -30.33 8.67 5.64
N GLY A 192 -30.57 7.48 5.09
CA GLY A 192 -29.57 6.43 4.93
C GLY A 192 -28.44 6.83 3.99
N GLN A 193 -28.78 7.50 2.88
CA GLN A 193 -27.83 8.03 1.91
C GLN A 193 -26.83 9.01 2.56
N GLU A 194 -27.32 9.94 3.36
CA GLU A 194 -26.48 10.91 4.08
C GLU A 194 -25.49 10.20 5.03
N ARG A 195 -25.91 9.11 5.68
CA ARG A 195 -25.07 8.34 6.62
C ARG A 195 -24.10 7.39 5.92
N TYR A 196 -24.44 6.95 4.70
CA TYR A 196 -23.61 6.02 3.94
C TYR A 196 -22.28 6.62 3.50
N ALA A 197 -22.09 7.94 3.57
CA ALA A 197 -20.86 8.64 3.19
C ALA A 197 -19.58 8.03 3.82
N THR A 198 -19.66 7.51 5.05
CA THR A 198 -18.51 6.86 5.72
C THR A 198 -18.27 5.43 5.24
N CYS A 199 -19.30 4.76 4.70
CA CYS A 199 -19.24 3.39 4.20
C CYS A 199 -18.60 3.32 2.80
N VAL A 200 -18.74 4.38 2.00
CA VAL A 200 -18.22 4.49 0.62
C VAL A 200 -16.72 4.21 0.55
N SER A 201 -15.94 4.64 1.55
CA SER A 201 -14.47 4.50 1.55
C SER A 201 -13.98 3.06 1.47
N CYS A 202 -14.83 2.10 1.89
CA CYS A 202 -14.51 0.68 1.88
C CYS A 202 -15.45 -0.11 0.97
N HIS A 203 -16.75 0.18 0.98
CA HIS A 203 -17.75 -0.58 0.23
C HIS A 203 -18.05 -0.03 -1.17
N GLY A 204 -17.49 1.12 -1.56
CA GLY A 204 -17.76 1.74 -2.85
C GLY A 204 -19.04 2.57 -2.86
N ALA A 205 -19.14 3.48 -3.84
CA ALA A 205 -20.23 4.45 -3.91
C ALA A 205 -21.58 3.79 -4.23
N GLU A 206 -21.55 2.72 -5.01
CA GLU A 206 -22.69 1.89 -5.37
C GLU A 206 -22.72 0.58 -4.56
N GLY A 207 -21.91 0.46 -3.51
CA GLY A 207 -21.81 -0.76 -2.70
C GLY A 207 -21.12 -1.91 -3.43
N GLU A 208 -20.34 -1.63 -4.47
CA GLU A 208 -19.68 -2.59 -5.36
C GLU A 208 -18.55 -3.38 -4.68
N GLY A 209 -17.98 -2.86 -3.60
CA GLY A 209 -16.87 -3.45 -2.86
C GLY A 209 -15.53 -3.41 -3.60
N SER A 210 -14.45 -3.74 -2.89
CA SER A 210 -13.09 -3.83 -3.46
C SER A 210 -12.18 -4.69 -2.58
N GLY A 211 -11.51 -5.68 -3.18
CA GLY A 211 -10.54 -6.53 -2.48
C GLY A 211 -11.16 -7.27 -1.29
N ILE A 212 -10.71 -6.96 -0.08
CA ILE A 212 -11.23 -7.55 1.16
C ILE A 212 -12.60 -7.00 1.58
N PHE A 213 -13.01 -5.85 1.01
CA PHE A 213 -14.28 -5.22 1.31
C PHE A 213 -15.38 -5.78 0.41
N PRO A 214 -16.41 -6.45 0.98
CA PRO A 214 -17.39 -7.18 0.19
C PRO A 214 -18.36 -6.22 -0.51
N LYS A 215 -18.90 -6.68 -1.64
CA LYS A 215 -20.05 -6.08 -2.30
C LYS A 215 -21.28 -6.16 -1.39
N ILE A 216 -21.92 -5.02 -1.16
CA ILE A 216 -23.17 -4.88 -0.39
C ILE A 216 -24.35 -4.43 -1.24
N ALA A 217 -24.11 -3.99 -2.49
CA ALA A 217 -25.17 -3.69 -3.45
C ALA A 217 -26.05 -4.91 -3.74
N GLY A 218 -27.37 -4.73 -3.75
CA GLY A 218 -28.38 -5.76 -3.99
C GLY A 218 -28.66 -6.68 -2.80
N GLN A 219 -28.13 -6.38 -1.61
CA GLN A 219 -28.50 -7.05 -0.37
C GLN A 219 -29.80 -6.48 0.19
N SER A 220 -30.62 -7.30 0.86
CA SER A 220 -31.88 -6.82 1.43
C SER A 220 -31.66 -5.93 2.65
N ALA A 221 -32.59 -5.01 2.90
CA ALA A 221 -32.54 -4.14 4.07
C ALA A 221 -32.52 -4.98 5.37
N GLU A 222 -33.29 -6.06 5.43
CA GLU A 222 -33.30 -6.97 6.58
C GLU A 222 -31.92 -7.61 6.82
N TYR A 223 -31.26 -8.07 5.75
CA TYR A 223 -29.94 -8.70 5.86
C TYR A 223 -28.88 -7.71 6.36
N ILE A 224 -28.91 -6.47 5.85
CA ILE A 224 -27.97 -5.41 6.25
C ILE A 224 -28.23 -4.96 7.68
N ALA A 225 -29.51 -4.75 8.06
CA ALA A 225 -29.88 -4.38 9.42
C ALA A 225 -29.46 -5.45 10.43
N GLU A 226 -29.65 -6.72 10.09
CA GLU A 226 -29.25 -7.84 10.93
C GLU A 226 -27.72 -7.92 11.06
N ARG A 227 -26.95 -7.83 9.96
CA ARG A 227 -25.48 -7.88 10.05
C ARG A 227 -24.89 -6.71 10.83
N LEU A 228 -25.38 -5.49 10.61
CA LEU A 228 -24.93 -4.33 11.38
C LEU A 228 -25.28 -4.47 12.87
N SER A 229 -26.44 -5.03 13.20
CA SER A 229 -26.83 -5.28 14.59
C SER A 229 -25.92 -6.29 15.26
N GLN A 230 -25.53 -7.35 14.56
CA GLN A 230 -24.61 -8.37 15.06
C GLN A 230 -23.18 -7.84 15.23
N TYR A 231 -22.67 -7.11 14.24
CA TYR A 231 -21.38 -6.43 14.37
C TYR A 231 -21.36 -5.43 15.54
N ARG A 232 -22.46 -4.70 15.75
CA ARG A 232 -22.62 -3.78 16.88
C ARG A 232 -22.70 -4.51 18.23
N ALA A 233 -23.33 -5.68 18.27
CA ALA A 233 -23.36 -6.56 19.43
C ALA A 233 -21.99 -7.22 19.71
N GLY A 234 -21.02 -7.06 18.80
CA GLY A 234 -19.71 -7.69 18.88
C GLY A 234 -19.74 -9.18 18.54
N GLU A 235 -20.81 -9.65 17.89
CA GLU A 235 -20.91 -11.00 17.41
C GLU A 235 -19.97 -11.20 16.21
N THR A 236 -19.27 -12.33 16.19
CA THR A 236 -18.39 -12.68 15.07
C THR A 236 -19.19 -13.24 13.91
N VAL A 237 -19.49 -12.38 12.94
CA VAL A 237 -20.17 -12.72 11.68
C VAL A 237 -19.20 -12.68 10.50
N GLY A 238 -18.45 -13.77 10.34
CA GLY A 238 -17.54 -13.96 9.22
C GLY A 238 -16.23 -13.17 9.32
N PRO A 239 -15.35 -13.30 8.31
CA PRO A 239 -13.95 -12.90 8.38
C PRO A 239 -13.73 -11.37 8.44
N ASN A 240 -14.73 -10.58 8.07
CA ASN A 240 -14.65 -9.11 8.07
C ASN A 240 -15.18 -8.48 9.37
N THR A 241 -15.60 -9.30 10.36
CA THR A 241 -16.05 -8.81 11.68
C THR A 241 -15.06 -7.86 12.33
N PRO A 242 -13.73 -8.16 12.42
CA PRO A 242 -12.80 -7.26 13.11
C PRO A 242 -12.68 -5.89 12.44
N LEU A 243 -12.99 -5.81 11.13
CA LEU A 243 -13.02 -4.57 10.37
C LEU A 243 -14.33 -3.81 10.59
N MET A 244 -15.48 -4.50 10.57
CA MET A 244 -16.80 -3.85 10.62
C MET A 244 -17.36 -3.62 12.02
N ALA A 245 -17.00 -4.43 13.02
CA ALA A 245 -17.50 -4.29 14.39
C ALA A 245 -17.20 -2.91 15.03
N PRO A 246 -16.00 -2.32 14.90
CA PRO A 246 -15.74 -0.96 15.39
C PRO A 246 -16.66 0.08 14.74
N HIS A 247 -16.95 -0.05 13.45
CA HIS A 247 -17.81 0.89 12.72
C HIS A 247 -19.30 0.71 13.09
N ALA A 248 -19.75 -0.52 13.28
CA ALA A 248 -21.13 -0.81 13.68
C ALA A 248 -21.40 -0.47 15.16
N SER A 249 -20.39 -0.56 16.03
CA SER A 249 -20.52 -0.32 17.47
C SER A 249 -21.07 1.07 17.84
N ALA A 250 -20.89 2.07 16.97
CA ALA A 250 -21.34 3.44 17.18
C ALA A 250 -22.71 3.76 16.56
N LEU A 251 -23.34 2.82 15.85
CA LEU A 251 -24.61 3.05 15.15
C LEU A 251 -25.81 2.89 16.09
N SER A 252 -26.75 3.84 16.05
CA SER A 252 -28.06 3.69 16.68
C SER A 252 -28.99 2.78 15.86
N ASP A 253 -30.08 2.32 16.47
CA ASP A 253 -31.10 1.50 15.77
C ASP A 253 -31.63 2.25 14.53
N ASP A 254 -32.02 3.51 14.69
CA ASP A 254 -32.46 4.36 13.57
C ASP A 254 -31.39 4.50 12.47
N ALA A 255 -30.11 4.57 12.84
CA ALA A 255 -29.03 4.66 11.86
C ALA A 255 -28.83 3.34 11.11
N ILE A 256 -28.96 2.20 11.80
CA ILE A 256 -28.91 0.87 11.17
C ILE A 256 -30.09 0.68 10.23
N ALA A 257 -31.31 1.03 10.65
CA ALA A 257 -32.51 0.95 9.82
C ALA A 257 -32.39 1.84 8.57
N ASP A 258 -31.98 3.10 8.74
CA ASP A 258 -31.82 4.06 7.63
C ASP A 258 -30.72 3.59 6.64
N LEU A 259 -29.55 3.13 7.15
CA LEU A 259 -28.46 2.60 6.31
C LEU A 259 -28.89 1.33 5.57
N ALA A 260 -29.62 0.43 6.22
CA ALA A 260 -30.15 -0.78 5.62
C ALA A 260 -31.14 -0.47 4.48
N ALA A 261 -32.05 0.48 4.69
CA ALA A 261 -32.98 0.93 3.68
C ALA A 261 -32.26 1.53 2.47
N TYR A 262 -31.22 2.35 2.69
CA TYR A 262 -30.43 2.91 1.59
C TYR A 262 -29.60 1.86 0.84
N VAL A 263 -28.88 0.99 1.55
CA VAL A 263 -28.05 -0.05 0.91
C VAL A 263 -28.89 -1.00 0.06
N ALA A 264 -30.14 -1.25 0.44
CA ALA A 264 -31.07 -2.05 -0.37
C ALA A 264 -31.40 -1.42 -1.73
N THR A 265 -31.27 -0.10 -1.87
CA THR A 265 -31.43 0.61 -3.16
C THR A 265 -30.18 0.57 -4.04
N LEU A 266 -29.02 0.20 -3.48
CA LEU A 266 -27.76 0.15 -4.21
C LEU A 266 -27.73 -1.07 -5.13
N GLY A 267 -27.41 -0.86 -6.42
CA GLY A 267 -27.22 -1.94 -7.38
C GLY A 267 -28.50 -2.48 -8.02
N GLU A 268 -29.68 -1.92 -7.72
CA GLU A 268 -30.81 -1.99 -8.65
C GLU A 268 -30.50 -1.10 -9.86
N PRO A 269 -30.63 -1.59 -11.10
CA PRO A 269 -30.74 -0.67 -12.22
C PRO A 269 -31.95 0.21 -11.92
N ALA A 270 -31.79 1.55 -12.03
CA ALA A 270 -32.94 2.44 -12.00
C ALA A 270 -34.01 1.84 -12.90
N ASP A 271 -35.14 1.43 -12.32
CA ASP A 271 -36.28 0.96 -13.09
C ASP A 271 -36.57 2.05 -14.10
N ASP A 272 -36.32 1.71 -15.37
CA ASP A 272 -36.84 2.43 -16.52
C ASP A 272 -38.35 2.55 -16.28
N PRO A 273 -38.88 3.74 -15.94
CA PRO A 273 -40.30 3.87 -15.76
C PRO A 273 -40.88 3.58 -17.13
N ALA A 274 -41.60 2.45 -17.19
CA ALA A 274 -42.25 1.92 -18.35
C ALA A 274 -42.70 3.02 -19.30
N VAL A 275 -42.29 2.87 -20.57
CA VAL A 275 -42.84 3.56 -21.73
C VAL A 275 -44.36 3.74 -21.57
N GLU A 276 -44.77 4.95 -21.20
CA GLU A 276 -46.11 5.46 -21.48
C GLU A 276 -46.00 6.75 -22.30
N ASP A 277 -46.25 6.52 -23.59
CA ASP A 277 -46.75 7.42 -24.63
C ASP A 277 -45.88 8.60 -25.10
N GLU A 278 -45.40 8.46 -26.34
CA GLU A 278 -44.89 9.55 -27.15
C GLU A 278 -45.99 10.59 -27.39
N ALA A 279 -45.91 11.73 -26.70
CA ALA A 279 -46.58 12.95 -27.15
C ALA A 279 -45.75 14.20 -26.82
N ALA A 280 -44.85 14.51 -27.76
CA ALA A 280 -44.35 15.83 -28.15
C ALA A 280 -44.48 16.98 -27.12
N VAL A 281 -43.36 17.39 -26.54
CA VAL A 281 -43.08 18.81 -26.28
C VAL A 281 -41.61 19.10 -26.63
N GLU A 282 -41.45 20.30 -27.17
CA GLU A 282 -40.44 20.81 -28.09
C GLU A 282 -38.98 20.87 -27.57
N ASP A 283 -38.08 20.87 -28.57
CA ASP A 283 -36.64 21.12 -28.52
C ASP A 283 -36.30 22.39 -27.72
N GLU A 284 -36.07 22.23 -26.41
CA GLU A 284 -35.32 23.21 -25.61
C GLU A 284 -33.82 22.86 -25.70
N PRO A 285 -32.96 23.83 -26.04
CA PRO A 285 -31.54 23.57 -26.17
C PRO A 285 -30.99 23.17 -24.79
N ALA A 286 -30.13 22.14 -24.81
CA ALA A 286 -29.34 21.73 -23.65
C ALA A 286 -28.78 22.98 -22.95
N PRO A 287 -28.90 23.09 -21.61
CA PRO A 287 -28.24 24.18 -20.91
C PRO A 287 -26.75 24.08 -21.23
N GLU A 288 -26.24 25.14 -21.84
CA GLU A 288 -24.83 25.34 -22.10
C GLU A 288 -24.07 25.07 -20.80
N ALA A 289 -22.98 24.31 -20.90
CA ALA A 289 -22.08 24.05 -19.79
C ALA A 289 -21.76 25.37 -19.09
N GLU A 290 -22.28 25.54 -17.88
CA GLU A 290 -21.94 26.69 -17.06
C GLU A 290 -20.42 26.69 -16.86
N PRO A 291 -19.78 27.88 -16.91
CA PRO A 291 -18.34 27.96 -16.74
C PRO A 291 -17.97 27.29 -15.41
N ALA A 292 -16.96 26.42 -15.42
CA ALA A 292 -16.44 25.74 -14.25
C ALA A 292 -16.48 26.69 -13.05
N ALA A 293 -17.36 26.39 -12.09
CA ALA A 293 -17.60 27.26 -10.96
C ALA A 293 -16.25 27.53 -10.28
N ALA A 294 -15.93 28.80 -10.08
CA ALA A 294 -14.79 29.17 -9.26
C ALA A 294 -14.98 28.48 -7.89
N GLY A 295 -14.02 27.66 -7.49
CA GLY A 295 -14.12 26.90 -6.25
C GLY A 295 -14.40 27.79 -5.04
N ASP A 296 -15.05 27.22 -4.04
CA ASP A 296 -15.39 27.86 -2.76
C ASP A 296 -14.43 27.37 -1.67
N VAL A 297 -13.78 28.33 -1.01
CA VAL A 297 -12.77 28.07 0.03
C VAL A 297 -13.39 27.49 1.30
N GLU A 298 -14.60 27.90 1.69
CA GLU A 298 -15.28 27.38 2.89
C GLU A 298 -15.71 25.92 2.67
N ARG A 299 -16.31 25.62 1.52
CA ARG A 299 -16.65 24.23 1.17
C ARG A 299 -15.39 23.38 0.91
N GLY A 300 -14.32 24.00 0.41
CA GLY A 300 -13.02 23.35 0.25
C GLY A 300 -12.43 22.95 1.61
N GLN A 301 -12.53 23.82 2.61
CA GLN A 301 -12.08 23.54 3.98
C GLN A 301 -12.80 22.33 4.59
N GLU A 302 -14.13 22.27 4.45
CA GLU A 302 -14.94 21.16 4.96
C GLU A 302 -14.54 19.83 4.31
N ARG A 303 -14.32 19.82 2.99
CA ARG A 303 -13.89 18.61 2.27
C ARG A 303 -12.46 18.20 2.59
N TYR A 304 -11.59 19.18 2.85
CA TYR A 304 -10.19 18.94 3.22
C TYR A 304 -10.03 18.18 4.53
N ALA A 305 -11.06 18.12 5.39
CA ALA A 305 -11.03 17.36 6.63
C ALA A 305 -10.60 15.89 6.45
N THR A 306 -10.94 15.28 5.30
CA THR A 306 -10.53 13.92 4.94
C THR A 306 -9.06 13.82 4.52
N CYS A 307 -8.48 14.92 4.04
CA CYS A 307 -7.11 15.01 3.54
C CYS A 307 -6.08 15.22 4.66
N VAL A 308 -6.50 15.84 5.78
CA VAL A 308 -5.64 16.19 6.94
C VAL A 308 -4.88 14.98 7.50
N SER A 309 -5.52 13.81 7.50
CA SER A 309 -4.96 12.57 8.07
C SER A 309 -3.63 12.16 7.43
N CYS A 310 -3.42 12.52 6.17
CA CYS A 310 -2.23 12.19 5.40
C CYS A 310 -1.41 13.44 5.04
N HIS A 311 -2.06 14.53 4.61
CA HIS A 311 -1.38 15.73 4.13
C HIS A 311 -1.11 16.79 5.21
N GLY A 312 -1.58 16.58 6.44
CA GLY A 312 -1.41 17.53 7.54
C GLY A 312 -2.45 18.65 7.54
N ALA A 313 -2.62 19.27 8.71
CA ALA A 313 -3.68 20.27 8.94
C ALA A 313 -3.46 21.55 8.13
N GLU A 314 -2.19 21.90 7.91
CA GLU A 314 -1.75 23.05 7.11
C GLU A 314 -1.19 22.61 5.75
N GLY A 315 -1.44 21.35 5.33
CA GLY A 315 -0.90 20.81 4.08
C GLY A 315 0.61 20.59 4.10
N GLU A 316 1.22 20.52 5.29
CA GLU A 316 2.66 20.40 5.52
C GLU A 316 3.24 19.06 5.07
N GLY A 317 2.41 18.03 4.94
CA GLY A 317 2.80 16.66 4.58
C GLY A 317 3.62 15.95 5.66
N SER A 318 3.77 14.64 5.51
CA SER A 318 4.62 13.82 6.39
C SER A 318 5.03 12.52 5.70
N GLY A 319 6.31 12.17 5.75
CA GLY A 319 6.83 10.94 5.16
C GLY A 319 6.60 10.85 3.65
N ILE A 320 5.78 9.88 3.22
CA ILE A 320 5.42 9.66 1.80
C ILE A 320 4.33 10.62 1.30
N PHE A 321 3.63 11.29 2.22
CA PHE A 321 2.56 12.24 1.89
C PHE A 321 3.18 13.61 1.62
N PRO A 322 3.12 14.11 0.37
CA PRO A 322 3.82 15.33 -0.01
C PRO A 322 3.18 16.54 0.66
N LYS A 323 4.01 17.57 0.88
CA LYS A 323 3.55 18.93 1.18
C LYS A 323 2.71 19.45 0.01
N ILE A 324 1.49 19.88 0.30
CA ILE A 324 0.57 20.50 -0.65
C ILE A 324 0.28 21.97 -0.34
N ALA A 325 0.70 22.46 0.84
CA ALA A 325 0.63 23.87 1.20
C ALA A 325 1.40 24.75 0.20
N GLY A 326 0.76 25.83 -0.25
CA GLY A 326 1.30 26.80 -1.21
C GLY A 326 1.34 26.32 -2.67
N GLN A 327 0.75 25.17 -2.99
CA GLN A 327 0.56 24.75 -4.39
C GLN A 327 -0.59 25.53 -5.03
N SER A 328 -0.51 25.82 -6.33
CA SER A 328 -1.56 26.59 -7.01
C SER A 328 -2.86 25.78 -7.12
N ALA A 329 -4.00 26.48 -7.12
CA ALA A 329 -5.29 25.85 -7.30
C ALA A 329 -5.35 25.09 -8.64
N GLU A 330 -4.78 25.64 -9.71
CA GLU A 330 -4.72 24.96 -11.01
C GLU A 330 -3.92 23.66 -10.95
N TYR A 331 -2.77 23.67 -10.26
CA TYR A 331 -1.93 22.49 -10.10
C TYR A 331 -2.65 21.39 -9.31
N ILE A 332 -3.33 21.76 -8.22
CA ILE A 332 -4.08 20.81 -7.39
C ILE A 332 -5.29 20.26 -8.16
N ALA A 333 -6.04 21.11 -8.85
CA ALA A 333 -7.19 20.71 -9.65
C ALA A 333 -6.79 19.76 -10.79
N GLU A 334 -5.70 20.08 -11.49
CA GLU A 334 -5.15 19.22 -12.55
C GLU A 334 -4.71 17.87 -11.98
N ARG A 335 -3.98 17.87 -10.86
CA ARG A 335 -3.45 16.63 -10.28
C ARG A 335 -4.55 15.72 -9.76
N LEU A 336 -5.55 16.26 -9.07
CA LEU A 336 -6.73 15.50 -8.62
C LEU A 336 -7.53 14.96 -9.82
N SER A 337 -7.67 15.75 -10.90
CA SER A 337 -8.35 15.30 -12.12
C SER A 337 -7.62 14.14 -12.79
N GLN A 338 -6.28 14.18 -12.85
CA GLN A 338 -5.49 13.09 -13.41
C GLN A 338 -5.56 11.82 -12.56
N TYR A 339 -5.51 11.95 -11.22
CA TYR A 339 -5.70 10.81 -10.32
C TYR A 339 -7.09 10.19 -10.44
N ARG A 340 -8.14 11.02 -10.55
CA ARG A 340 -9.51 10.57 -10.77
C ARG A 340 -9.69 9.85 -12.11
N ALA A 341 -8.99 10.30 -13.15
CA ALA A 341 -8.95 9.66 -14.45
C ALA A 341 -8.13 8.34 -14.47
N GLY A 342 -7.49 7.98 -13.35
CA GLY A 342 -6.65 6.78 -13.24
C GLY A 342 -5.30 6.92 -13.95
N GLU A 343 -4.87 8.16 -14.27
CA GLU A 343 -3.58 8.39 -14.90
C GLU A 343 -2.43 8.13 -13.92
N THR A 344 -1.34 7.55 -14.43
CA THR A 344 -0.12 7.34 -13.65
C THR A 344 0.69 8.63 -13.58
N VAL A 345 0.54 9.32 -12.45
CA VAL A 345 1.15 10.60 -12.12
C VAL A 345 2.03 10.48 -10.88
N GLY A 346 3.19 9.85 -11.10
CA GLY A 346 4.22 9.68 -10.08
C GLY A 346 3.98 8.48 -9.14
N PRO A 347 4.88 8.31 -8.14
CA PRO A 347 4.89 7.12 -7.29
C PRO A 347 3.71 7.03 -6.32
N ASN A 348 3.04 8.17 -6.04
CA ASN A 348 1.89 8.23 -5.13
C ASN A 348 0.54 8.01 -5.82
N THR A 349 0.49 7.76 -7.13
CA THR A 349 -0.76 7.46 -7.85
C THR A 349 -1.57 6.33 -7.21
N PRO A 350 -1.00 5.18 -6.84
CA PRO A 350 -1.79 4.09 -6.26
C PRO A 350 -2.46 4.46 -4.94
N LEU A 351 -1.94 5.47 -4.23
CA LEU A 351 -2.51 5.98 -2.99
C LEU A 351 -3.57 7.05 -3.27
N MET A 352 -3.32 7.98 -4.20
CA MET A 352 -4.22 9.12 -4.44
C MET A 352 -5.36 8.84 -5.43
N ALA A 353 -5.20 7.89 -6.35
CA ALA A 353 -6.23 7.58 -7.36
C ALA A 353 -7.57 7.14 -6.74
N PRO A 354 -7.61 6.25 -5.72
CA PRO A 354 -8.87 5.89 -5.07
C PRO A 354 -9.55 7.05 -4.31
N HIS A 355 -8.75 7.99 -3.79
CA HIS A 355 -9.29 9.17 -3.09
C HIS A 355 -9.83 10.21 -4.08
N ALA A 356 -9.17 10.37 -5.22
CA ALA A 356 -9.60 11.29 -6.26
C ALA A 356 -10.77 10.75 -7.09
N SER A 357 -10.92 9.43 -7.21
CA SER A 357 -11.97 8.79 -8.03
C SER A 357 -13.39 9.15 -7.59
N ALA A 358 -13.59 9.47 -6.31
CA ALA A 358 -14.89 9.85 -5.74
C ALA A 358 -15.16 11.36 -5.76
N LEU A 359 -14.23 12.20 -6.24
CA LEU A 359 -14.39 13.65 -6.23
C LEU A 359 -15.16 14.14 -7.47
N SER A 360 -16.18 14.97 -7.27
CA SER A 360 -16.84 15.71 -8.36
C SER A 360 -15.96 16.86 -8.86
N ASP A 361 -16.26 17.40 -10.04
CA ASP A 361 -15.54 18.58 -10.59
C ASP A 361 -15.60 19.77 -9.63
N GLU A 362 -16.76 19.98 -9.00
CA GLU A 362 -16.96 21.00 -7.98
C GLU A 362 -16.11 20.73 -6.73
N ALA A 363 -16.06 19.48 -6.26
CA ALA A 363 -15.24 19.12 -5.11
C ALA A 363 -13.74 19.33 -5.38
N ILE A 364 -13.28 19.02 -6.60
CA ILE A 364 -11.91 19.27 -7.03
C ILE A 364 -11.62 20.78 -7.07
N ALA A 365 -12.54 21.58 -7.62
CA ALA A 365 -12.40 23.03 -7.67
C ALA A 365 -12.36 23.66 -6.26
N ASP A 366 -13.26 23.24 -5.37
CA ASP A 366 -13.35 23.70 -3.98
C ASP A 366 -12.08 23.31 -3.18
N LEU A 367 -11.63 22.06 -3.27
CA LEU A 367 -10.38 21.60 -2.64
C LEU A 367 -9.16 22.33 -3.18
N ALA A 368 -9.11 22.58 -4.49
CA ALA A 368 -8.01 23.28 -5.14
C ALA A 368 -7.85 24.71 -4.64
N VAL A 369 -8.94 25.48 -4.55
CA VAL A 369 -8.86 26.86 -4.03
C VAL A 369 -8.53 26.88 -2.55
N TYR A 370 -9.01 25.93 -1.74
CA TYR A 370 -8.70 25.87 -0.32
C TYR A 370 -7.24 25.47 -0.06
N VAL A 371 -6.73 24.44 -0.74
CA VAL A 371 -5.33 24.02 -0.58
C VAL A 371 -4.36 25.14 -0.98
N ALA A 372 -4.73 25.98 -1.94
CA ALA A 372 -3.93 27.15 -2.32
C ALA A 372 -3.83 28.21 -1.20
N THR A 373 -4.77 28.24 -0.25
CA THR A 373 -4.70 29.10 0.95
C THR A 373 -3.87 28.51 2.08
N LEU A 374 -3.55 27.21 2.03
CA LEU A 374 -2.77 26.54 3.06
C LEU A 374 -1.29 26.99 2.98
N GLY A 375 -0.74 27.41 4.11
CA GLY A 375 0.66 27.82 4.22
C GLY A 375 0.96 29.27 3.85
N GLU A 376 -0.06 30.12 3.66
CA GLU A 376 0.15 31.58 3.68
C GLU A 376 0.32 32.07 5.13
N PRO A 377 1.42 32.77 5.47
CA PRO A 377 1.61 33.33 6.79
C PRO A 377 0.76 34.59 6.98
N ALA A 378 0.24 34.79 8.20
CA ALA A 378 -0.14 36.12 8.65
C ALA A 378 1.09 37.05 8.61
N ASP A 379 0.91 38.24 8.03
CA ASP A 379 1.91 39.29 7.77
C ASP A 379 3.04 39.43 8.81
N ASP A 380 4.31 39.38 8.36
CA ASP A 380 5.32 40.46 8.56
C ASP A 380 6.54 40.22 7.61
N PRO A 381 7.43 41.21 7.35
CA PRO A 381 7.70 41.65 5.99
C PRO A 381 9.09 41.24 5.48
N ALA A 382 9.20 41.18 4.16
CA ALA A 382 10.40 41.33 3.34
C ALA A 382 11.76 40.99 3.98
N VAL A 383 12.38 39.88 3.53
CA VAL A 383 13.82 39.85 3.32
C VAL A 383 14.09 39.44 1.89
N GLU A 384 14.86 40.29 1.23
CA GLU A 384 15.17 40.31 -0.19
C GLU A 384 16.09 39.17 -0.63
N ASP A 385 15.98 38.88 -1.92
CA ASP A 385 16.87 38.10 -2.78
C ASP A 385 18.36 38.23 -2.42
N GLU A 386 19.04 37.14 -2.07
CA GLU A 386 20.51 37.10 -2.03
C GLU A 386 21.02 35.77 -2.62
N ALA A 387 21.83 35.95 -3.65
CA ALA A 387 22.57 34.96 -4.40
C ALA A 387 23.62 34.21 -3.55
N ALA A 388 24.04 33.06 -4.10
CA ALA A 388 25.35 32.40 -3.93
C ALA A 388 26.16 32.73 -2.67
N VAL A 389 26.26 31.76 -1.76
CA VAL A 389 27.34 31.71 -0.76
C VAL A 389 28.21 30.49 -1.02
N GLU A 390 29.50 30.78 -1.13
CA GLU A 390 30.60 29.87 -1.39
C GLU A 390 30.88 28.90 -0.21
N ASP A 391 31.56 27.83 -0.59
CA ASP A 391 32.08 26.70 0.18
C ASP A 391 32.94 27.13 1.39
N GLU A 392 32.51 26.77 2.61
CA GLU A 392 33.41 26.61 3.77
C GLU A 392 33.23 25.21 4.38
N PRO A 393 34.31 24.46 4.65
CA PRO A 393 34.20 23.07 5.07
C PRO A 393 33.83 22.95 6.55
N ALA A 394 32.87 22.06 6.83
CA ALA A 394 32.52 21.60 8.17
C ALA A 394 33.70 20.83 8.82
N PRO A 395 33.82 20.84 10.16
CA PRO A 395 34.93 20.18 10.86
C PRO A 395 34.90 18.66 10.65
N GLU A 396 36.05 18.08 10.31
CA GLU A 396 36.25 16.65 10.10
C GLU A 396 35.87 15.85 11.36
N ALA A 397 34.96 14.89 11.20
CA ALA A 397 34.57 13.94 12.24
C ALA A 397 35.68 12.90 12.46
N GLU A 398 35.96 12.60 13.74
CA GLU A 398 36.92 11.57 14.16
C GLU A 398 36.55 10.18 13.58
N PRO A 399 37.54 9.33 13.24
CA PRO A 399 37.28 8.02 12.64
C PRO A 399 36.50 7.12 13.61
N VAL A 400 35.35 6.63 13.15
CA VAL A 400 34.53 5.65 13.87
C VAL A 400 35.38 4.43 14.19
N ALA A 401 35.43 4.02 15.46
CA ALA A 401 36.16 2.83 15.89
C ALA A 401 35.67 1.60 15.09
N ALA A 402 36.60 0.73 14.67
CA ALA A 402 36.26 -0.47 13.92
C ALA A 402 35.35 -1.39 14.77
N GLY A 403 34.09 -1.53 14.36
CA GLY A 403 33.12 -2.41 15.01
C GLY A 403 33.36 -3.90 14.74
N ASP A 404 32.75 -4.74 15.55
CA ASP A 404 32.78 -6.21 15.44
C ASP A 404 31.51 -6.71 14.73
N ALA A 405 31.70 -7.28 13.54
CA ALA A 405 30.59 -7.78 12.72
C ALA A 405 29.86 -8.99 13.35
N GLU A 406 30.51 -9.83 14.16
CA GLU A 406 29.85 -10.96 14.83
C GLU A 406 28.91 -10.46 15.94
N ARG A 407 29.33 -9.44 16.69
CA ARG A 407 28.44 -8.78 17.66
C ARG A 407 27.38 -7.93 16.97
N GLY A 408 27.70 -7.34 15.82
CA GLY A 408 26.76 -6.63 14.97
C GLY A 408 25.63 -7.54 14.49
N GLN A 409 25.96 -8.76 14.05
CA GLN A 409 25.00 -9.78 13.63
C GLN A 409 23.98 -10.09 14.73
N GLN A 410 24.45 -10.26 15.97
CA GLN A 410 23.57 -10.56 17.11
C GLN A 410 22.59 -9.42 17.39
N ARG A 411 23.03 -8.16 17.23
CA ARG A 411 22.19 -6.98 17.43
C ARG A 411 21.24 -6.73 16.25
N TYR A 412 21.63 -7.13 15.05
CA TYR A 412 20.82 -6.96 13.84
C TYR A 412 19.52 -7.76 13.87
N ALA A 413 19.38 -8.75 14.76
CA ALA A 413 18.16 -9.55 14.91
C ALA A 413 16.88 -8.69 15.04
N THR A 414 16.94 -7.53 15.70
CA THR A 414 15.80 -6.61 15.82
C THR A 414 15.57 -5.77 14.56
N CYS A 415 16.60 -5.61 13.72
CA CYS A 415 16.55 -4.85 12.47
C CYS A 415 16.00 -5.67 11.30
N VAL A 416 16.16 -7.01 11.34
CA VAL A 416 15.74 -7.95 10.29
C VAL A 416 14.25 -7.81 9.95
N SER A 417 13.41 -7.57 10.96
CA SER A 417 11.95 -7.48 10.80
C SER A 417 11.51 -6.36 9.85
N CYS A 418 12.34 -5.33 9.66
CA CYS A 418 12.05 -4.21 8.77
C CYS A 418 13.02 -4.16 7.58
N HIS A 419 14.32 -4.35 7.82
CA HIS A 419 15.34 -4.22 6.77
C HIS A 419 15.66 -5.52 6.03
N GLY A 420 15.06 -6.64 6.44
CA GLY A 420 15.30 -7.96 5.86
C GLY A 420 16.60 -8.62 6.35
N PRO A 421 16.73 -9.95 6.16
CA PRO A 421 17.83 -10.75 6.71
C PRO A 421 19.22 -10.37 6.17
N GLU A 422 19.29 -9.79 4.98
CA GLU A 422 20.51 -9.34 4.31
C GLU A 422 20.46 -7.83 4.01
N GLY A 423 19.60 -7.07 4.71
CA GLY A 423 19.48 -5.63 4.50
C GLY A 423 18.80 -5.25 3.17
N GLN A 424 18.10 -6.17 2.51
CA GLN A 424 17.45 -5.93 1.21
C GLN A 424 16.25 -4.98 1.26
N GLY A 425 15.73 -4.65 2.45
CA GLY A 425 14.51 -3.85 2.65
C GLY A 425 13.23 -4.65 2.42
N MET A 426 12.11 -4.11 2.91
CA MET A 426 10.77 -4.68 2.74
C MET A 426 9.71 -3.57 2.72
N GLY A 427 8.93 -3.48 1.65
CA GLY A 427 7.86 -2.48 1.53
C GLY A 427 8.40 -1.04 1.66
N ILE A 428 7.94 -0.32 2.69
CA ILE A 428 8.36 1.06 2.99
C ILE A 428 9.75 1.15 3.65
N PHE A 429 10.30 0.02 4.13
CA PHE A 429 11.60 -0.01 4.81
C PHE A 429 12.74 -0.09 3.79
N PRO A 430 13.68 0.86 3.79
CA PRO A 430 14.67 0.98 2.75
C PRO A 430 15.70 -0.15 2.78
N LYS A 431 16.28 -0.43 1.61
CA LYS A 431 17.46 -1.27 1.46
C LYS A 431 18.67 -0.59 2.11
N ILE A 432 19.39 -1.34 2.95
CA ILE A 432 20.62 -0.92 3.63
C ILE A 432 21.84 -1.73 3.21
N ALA A 433 21.66 -2.84 2.48
CA ALA A 433 22.75 -3.63 1.92
C ALA A 433 23.59 -2.84 0.89
N GLY A 434 24.91 -3.03 0.91
CA GLY A 434 25.86 -2.31 0.06
C GLY A 434 26.17 -0.87 0.48
N GLN A 435 25.69 -0.42 1.64
CA GLN A 435 26.09 0.87 2.24
C GLN A 435 27.40 0.72 3.03
N SER A 436 28.20 1.79 3.12
CA SER A 436 29.46 1.73 3.88
C SER A 436 29.22 1.72 5.39
N ALA A 437 30.16 1.15 6.14
CA ALA A 437 30.09 1.16 7.60
C ALA A 437 30.06 2.59 8.14
N GLU A 438 30.83 3.50 7.54
CA GLU A 438 30.84 4.92 7.91
C GLU A 438 29.46 5.56 7.72
N TYR A 439 28.81 5.31 6.57
CA TYR A 439 27.49 5.86 6.29
C TYR A 439 26.42 5.33 7.25
N ILE A 440 26.44 4.03 7.56
CA ILE A 440 25.50 3.42 8.51
C ILE A 440 25.72 3.96 9.93
N ALA A 441 26.99 4.05 10.36
CA ALA A 441 27.33 4.56 11.68
C ALA A 441 26.94 6.03 11.86
N GLU A 442 27.22 6.86 10.85
CA GLU A 442 26.84 8.26 10.83
C GLU A 442 25.31 8.41 10.88
N ARG A 443 24.58 7.67 10.03
CA ARG A 443 23.12 7.77 9.98
C ARG A 443 22.44 7.34 11.28
N LEU A 444 22.91 6.26 11.91
CA LEU A 444 22.42 5.83 13.22
C LEU A 444 22.76 6.84 14.32
N SER A 445 23.92 7.49 14.24
CA SER A 445 24.31 8.54 15.19
C SER A 445 23.42 9.78 15.07
N GLN A 446 23.11 10.21 13.84
CA GLN A 446 22.19 11.31 13.56
C GLN A 446 20.77 11.01 14.08
N TYR A 447 20.25 9.79 13.81
CA TYR A 447 18.95 9.37 14.35
C TYR A 447 18.91 9.34 15.88
N ARG A 448 19.98 8.83 16.52
CA ARG A 448 20.11 8.82 17.98
C ARG A 448 20.18 10.23 18.58
N ALA A 449 20.80 11.18 17.87
CA ALA A 449 20.83 12.58 18.25
C ALA A 449 19.49 13.31 18.03
N GLY A 450 18.50 12.66 17.40
CA GLY A 450 17.21 13.25 17.05
C GLY A 450 17.29 14.20 15.85
N GLU A 451 18.38 14.17 15.09
CA GLU A 451 18.52 14.97 13.88
C GLU A 451 17.58 14.48 12.79
N THR A 452 16.94 15.42 12.10
CA THR A 452 16.04 15.09 10.99
C THR A 452 16.84 14.83 9.72
N VAL A 453 17.20 13.57 9.50
CA VAL A 453 18.00 13.11 8.37
C VAL A 453 17.18 12.21 7.46
N GLY A 454 16.23 12.86 6.77
CA GLY A 454 15.35 12.24 5.77
C GLY A 454 14.03 11.71 6.34
N PRO A 455 13.17 11.18 5.46
CA PRO A 455 11.76 10.87 5.78
C PRO A 455 11.58 9.72 6.78
N ASN A 456 12.59 8.86 6.94
CA ASN A 456 12.55 7.73 7.88
C ASN A 456 13.02 8.09 9.30
N THR A 457 13.40 9.35 9.55
CA THR A 457 13.82 9.80 10.89
C THR A 457 12.82 9.44 11.98
N PRO A 458 11.50 9.70 11.83
CA PRO A 458 10.53 9.40 12.90
C PRO A 458 10.42 7.90 13.20
N LEU A 459 10.70 7.05 12.22
CA LEU A 459 10.70 5.60 12.37
C LEU A 459 11.99 5.10 13.04
N MET A 460 13.15 5.63 12.63
CA MET A 460 14.44 5.13 13.09
C MET A 460 14.98 5.79 14.37
N ALA A 461 14.56 7.02 14.70
CA ALA A 461 15.02 7.73 15.88
C ALA A 461 14.71 6.98 17.20
N PRO A 462 13.51 6.39 17.41
CA PRO A 462 13.24 5.58 18.61
C PRO A 462 14.16 4.36 18.72
N HIS A 463 14.44 3.68 17.61
CA HIS A 463 15.32 2.51 17.58
C HIS A 463 16.79 2.85 17.78
N ALA A 464 17.24 3.99 17.25
CA ALA A 464 18.61 4.47 17.39
C ALA A 464 18.89 5.08 18.77
N SER A 465 17.86 5.63 19.44
CA SER A 465 17.99 6.36 20.72
C SER A 465 18.66 5.54 21.85
N ALA A 466 18.50 4.22 21.84
CA ALA A 466 19.04 3.32 22.86
C ALA A 466 20.41 2.71 22.48
N LEU A 467 20.96 3.00 21.30
CA LEU A 467 22.21 2.42 20.83
C LEU A 467 23.43 3.13 21.45
N SER A 468 24.39 2.37 21.97
CA SER A 468 25.71 2.90 22.34
C SER A 468 26.59 3.10 21.10
N ASP A 469 27.67 3.88 21.24
CA ASP A 469 28.65 4.08 20.15
C ASP A 469 29.23 2.75 19.66
N GLU A 470 29.51 1.83 20.59
CA GLU A 470 29.95 0.47 20.28
C GLU A 470 28.88 -0.33 19.53
N ALA A 471 27.61 -0.23 19.93
CA ALA A 471 26.51 -0.92 19.24
C ALA A 471 26.31 -0.39 17.81
N ILE A 472 26.45 0.92 17.62
CA ILE A 472 26.40 1.56 16.29
C ILE A 472 27.57 1.08 15.43
N ALA A 473 28.79 1.08 15.96
CA ALA A 473 29.97 0.61 15.25
C ALA A 473 29.85 -0.87 14.86
N ASP A 474 29.41 -1.73 15.78
CA ASP A 474 29.21 -3.17 15.54
C ASP A 474 28.11 -3.41 14.48
N LEU A 475 26.96 -2.74 14.57
CA LEU A 475 25.88 -2.83 13.58
C LEU A 475 26.33 -2.33 12.20
N ALA A 476 27.07 -1.23 12.14
CA ALA A 476 27.62 -0.69 10.90
C ALA A 476 28.62 -1.65 10.23
N ALA A 477 29.51 -2.26 11.02
CA ALA A 477 30.46 -3.26 10.53
C ALA A 477 29.74 -4.51 9.96
N TYR A 478 28.65 -4.94 10.59
CA TYR A 478 27.86 -6.07 10.11
C TYR A 478 27.04 -5.74 8.86
N VAL A 479 26.32 -4.61 8.84
CA VAL A 479 25.49 -4.20 7.69
C VAL A 479 26.34 -3.97 6.45
N ALA A 480 27.56 -3.44 6.61
CA ALA A 480 28.50 -3.24 5.50
C ALA A 480 29.09 -4.56 4.95
N SER A 481 28.81 -5.70 5.58
CA SER A 481 29.22 -7.02 5.09
C SER A 481 28.24 -7.64 4.08
N PHE A 482 27.05 -7.04 3.92
CA PHE A 482 26.00 -7.46 2.97
C PHE A 482 26.20 -6.93 1.55
#